data_AF-A0A2W0BG81-F1
#
_entry.id   AF-A0A2W0BG81-F1
#
_cell.length_a   1.000
_cell.length_b   1.000
_cell.length_c   1.000
_cell.angle_alpha   90.00
_cell.angle_beta   90.00
_cell.angle_gamma   90.00
#
_symmetry.space_group_name_H-M   'P 1'
#
loop_
_entity.id
_entity.type
_entity.pdbx_description
1 polymer ?
#
loop_
_entity_poly.entity_id
_entity_poly.type
_entity_poly.pdbx_seq_one_letter_code
_entity_poly.pdbx_strand_id
1 'polypeptide(L)' 'MFHVVTLNADVLVLYRTRANRSEVLLYKRNEGFLSRVTLPEKGAALERRIARSFENIVARAVQ' A
#
# COMPACT_ATOMS: atom_id res chain seq x y z
N MET A 1 2.95 15.67 -1.67
CA MET A 1 3.87 14.73 -2.32
C MET A 1 3.37 13.30 -2.06
N PHE A 2 3.50 12.39 -3.03
CA PHE A 2 3.20 10.97 -2.83
C PHE A 2 4.50 10.23 -2.54
N HIS A 3 4.44 9.26 -1.63
CA HIS A 3 5.49 8.28 -1.35
C HIS A 3 5.16 6.98 -2.07
N VAL A 4 6.19 6.29 -2.56
CA VAL A 4 6.06 5.03 -3.30
C VAL A 4 6.69 3.91 -2.49
N VAL A 5 5.95 2.81 -2.33
CA VAL A 5 6.42 1.56 -1.71
C VAL A 5 6.23 0.44 -2.72
N THR A 6 7.31 -0.14 -3.20
CA THR A 6 7.28 -1.31 -4.08
C THR A 6 7.04 -2.55 -3.23
N LEU A 7 5.94 -3.29 -3.47
CA LEU A 7 5.61 -4.51 -2.73
C LEU A 7 6.17 -5.76 -3.41
N ASN A 8 6.19 -5.77 -4.73
CA ASN A 8 6.92 -6.74 -5.56
C ASN A 8 7.19 -6.13 -6.95
N ALA A 9 7.59 -6.96 -7.93
CA ALA A 9 7.90 -6.50 -9.29
C ALA A 9 6.71 -5.86 -10.03
N ASP A 10 5.48 -6.23 -9.67
CA ASP A 10 4.25 -5.84 -10.39
C ASP A 10 3.33 -4.92 -9.59
N VAL A 11 3.44 -4.91 -8.27
CA VAL A 11 2.54 -4.22 -7.35
C VAL A 11 3.30 -3.15 -6.59
N LEU A 12 2.79 -1.92 -6.66
CA LEU A 12 3.29 -0.78 -5.92
C LEU A 12 2.16 -0.09 -5.17
N VAL A 13 2.52 0.53 -4.06
CA VAL A 13 1.63 1.33 -3.24
C VAL A 13 2.10 2.78 -3.26
N LEU A 14 1.20 3.67 -3.62
CA LEU A 14 1.38 5.11 -3.51
C LEU A 14 0.63 5.59 -2.28
N TYR A 15 1.28 6.31 -1.38
CA TYR A 15 0.56 6.90 -0.26
C TYR A 15 0.87 8.39 -0.10
N ARG A 16 -0.11 9.13 0.41
CA ARG A 16 0.08 10.51 0.87
C ARG A 16 -0.51 10.66 2.25
N THR A 17 0.23 11.31 3.14
CA THR A 17 -0.25 11.64 4.48
C THR A 17 -0.80 13.06 4.50
N ARG A 18 -1.99 13.22 5.08
CA ARG A 18 -2.60 14.49 5.48
C ARG A 18 -2.69 14.57 7.00
N ALA A 19 -3.13 15.73 7.51
CA ALA A 19 -3.13 16.08 8.93
C ALA A 19 -3.54 14.94 9.88
N ASN A 20 -4.58 14.16 9.57
CA ASN A 20 -5.09 13.09 10.44
C ASN A 20 -5.21 11.70 9.78
N ARG A 21 -4.80 11.56 8.51
CA ARG A 21 -5.05 10.34 7.74
C ARG A 21 -4.08 10.20 6.58
N SER A 22 -3.83 8.97 6.18
CA SER A 22 -3.09 8.65 4.97
C SER A 22 -4.01 8.04 3.94
N GLU A 23 -3.94 8.55 2.73
CA GLU A 23 -4.57 7.96 1.56
C GLU A 23 -3.55 7.05 0.90
N VAL A 24 -3.92 5.79 0.72
CA VAL A 24 -3.10 4.73 0.16
C VAL A 24 -3.78 4.24 -1.11
N LEU A 25 -3.03 4.20 -2.20
CA LEU A 25 -3.46 3.75 -3.51
C LEU A 25 -2.65 2.51 -3.86
N LEU A 26 -3.35 1.42 -4.17
CA LEU A 26 -2.76 0.20 -4.68
C LEU A 26 -2.75 0.26 -6.21
N TYR A 27 -1.60 -0.01 -6.80
CA TYR A 27 -1.39 0.04 -8.24
C TYR A 27 -0.68 -1.22 -8.70
N LYS A 28 -1.09 -1.74 -9.85
CA LYS A 28 -0.44 -2.88 -10.50
C LYS A 28 0.00 -2.49 -11.90
N ARG A 29 1.24 -2.78 -12.24
CA ARG A 29 1.95 -2.23 -13.42
C ARG A 29 1.17 -2.36 -14.74
N ASN A 30 0.45 -3.48 -14.94
CA ASN A 30 -0.28 -3.77 -16.17
C ASN A 30 -1.80 -3.58 -16.07
N GLU A 31 -2.33 -3.34 -14.87
CA GLU A 31 -3.77 -3.17 -14.63
C GLU A 31 -4.14 -1.74 -14.22
N GLY A 32 -3.15 -0.94 -13.81
CA GLY A 32 -3.35 0.42 -13.37
C GLY A 32 -3.73 0.50 -11.89
N PHE A 33 -4.55 1.50 -11.57
CA PHE A 33 -5.07 1.72 -10.22
C PHE A 33 -6.07 0.61 -9.86
N LEU A 34 -5.80 -0.09 -8.76
CA LEU A 34 -6.65 -1.18 -8.28
C LEU A 34 -7.61 -0.74 -7.19
N SER A 35 -7.10 -0.04 -6.17
CA SER A 35 -7.88 0.27 -4.98
C SER A 35 -7.32 1.45 -4.22
N ARG A 36 -8.18 2.12 -3.45
CA ARG A 36 -7.84 3.20 -2.53
C ARG A 36 -8.36 2.88 -1.14
N VAL A 37 -7.50 3.02 -0.15
CA VAL A 37 -7.88 2.95 1.27
C VAL A 37 -7.40 4.20 2.02
N THR A 38 -8.18 4.62 3.01
CA THR A 38 -7.79 5.68 3.94
C THR A 38 -7.48 5.05 5.28
N LEU A 39 -6.30 5.32 5.81
CA LEU A 39 -5.80 4.74 7.06
C LEU A 39 -5.45 5.84 8.06
N PRO A 40 -5.64 5.62 9.36
CA PRO A 40 -5.25 6.59 10.39
C PRO A 40 -3.73 6.65 10.58
N GLU A 41 -2.98 5.61 10.20
CA GLU A 41 -1.53 5.54 10.33
C GLU A 41 -0.79 6.49 9.38
N LYS A 42 0.46 6.79 9.73
CA LYS A 42 1.32 7.73 9.00
C LYS A 42 2.76 7.22 8.95
N GLY A 43 3.52 7.68 7.95
CA GLY A 43 4.96 7.41 7.81
C GLY A 43 5.34 5.93 7.99
N ALA A 44 6.37 5.66 8.79
CA ALA A 44 6.89 4.31 8.99
C ALA A 44 5.88 3.31 9.64
N ALA A 45 4.87 3.79 10.38
CA ALA A 45 3.83 2.91 10.91
C ALA A 45 2.87 2.44 9.79
N LEU A 46 2.54 3.36 8.88
CA LEU A 46 1.74 3.05 7.70
C LEU A 46 2.47 2.08 6.78
N GLU A 47 3.74 2.34 6.48
CA GLU A 47 4.56 1.49 5.61
C GLU A 47 4.66 0.05 6.15
N ARG A 48 4.91 -0.09 7.46
CA ARG A 48 4.92 -1.41 8.13
C ARG A 48 3.57 -2.12 8.04
N ARG A 49 2.46 -1.39 8.17
CA ARG A 49 1.11 -1.96 8.01
C ARG A 49 0.89 -2.43 6.58
N ILE A 50 1.27 -1.62 5.58
CA ILE A 50 1.14 -1.96 4.16
C ILE A 50 1.94 -3.23 3.83
N ALA A 51 3.22 -3.29 4.21
CA ALA A 51 4.08 -4.44 3.96
C ALA A 51 3.51 -5.72 4.59
N ARG A 52 3.12 -5.66 5.86
CA ARG A 52 2.52 -6.81 6.57
C ARG A 52 1.21 -7.26 5.96
N SER A 53 0.34 -6.34 5.55
CA SER A 53 -0.91 -6.67 4.88
C SER A 53 -0.67 -7.39 3.56
N PHE A 54 0.32 -6.94 2.79
CA PHE A 54 0.69 -7.59 1.54
C PHE A 54 1.26 -9.00 1.75
N GLU A 55 2.20 -9.16 2.67
CA GLU A 55 2.75 -10.47 3.05
C GLU A 55 1.65 -11.46 3.44
N ASN A 56 0.69 -11.02 4.26
CA ASN A 56 -0.46 -11.85 4.67
C ASN A 56 -1.35 -12.27 3.49
N ILE A 57 -1.58 -11.37 2.53
CA ILE A 57 -2.40 -11.67 1.33
C ILE A 57 -1.68 -12.71 0.47
N VAL A 58 -0.38 -12.50 0.22
CA VAL A 58 0.43 -13.42 -0.59
C VAL A 58 0.51 -14.79 0.09
N ALA A 59 0.78 -14.85 1.40
CA ALA A 59 0.85 -16.10 2.15
C ALA A 59 -0.46 -16.90 2.07
N ARG A 60 -1.62 -16.23 2.11
CA ARG A 60 -2.94 -16.87 1.97
C ARG A 60 -3.25 -17.34 0.54
N ALA A 61 -2.70 -16.69 -0.47
CA ALA A 61 -2.95 -17.06 -1.87
C ALA A 61 -2.16 -18.31 -2.30
N VAL A 62 -1.13 -18.68 -1.54
CA VAL A 62 -0.26 -19.84 -1.82
C VAL A 62 -0.73 -21.12 -1.10
N GLN A 63 -1.67 -21.00 -0.15
CA GLN A 63 -2.29 -22.13 0.56
C GLN A 63 -3.44 -22.73 -0.24
#